data_AF-A0A383CAJ3-F1
#
_entry.id   AF-A0A383CAJ3-F1
#
_cell.length_a   1.000
_cell.length_b   1.000
_cell.length_c   1.000
_cell.angle_alpha   90.00
_cell.angle_beta   90.00
_cell.angle_gamma   90.00
#
_symmetry.space_group_name_H-M   'P 1'
#
loop_
_entity.id
_entity.type
_entity.pdbx_description
1 polymer ?
#
loop_
_entity_poly.entity_id
_entity_poly.type
_entity_poly.pdbx_seq_one_letter_code
_entity_poly.pdbx_strand_id
1 'polypeptide(L)'
;VVSINAYAYEEPMIKAPFSDDPTSFLLIGNSFMYYNNSMHKPLLGIYNSIKNNTLNIKARTFYINGSALSWHDVESYINNPNVGAFKFNSQNQIEPFEDRSYDIAIMQDCSQCPIHPELSSDFHKYVKKHARTLRNQNIEPVLMMTWAYKSQPSM
;
A
#
# COMPACT_ATOMS: atom_id res chain seq x y z
N VAL A 1 15.62 28.11 -36.26
CA VAL A 1 15.48 27.49 -34.93
C VAL A 1 14.46 26.38 -35.07
N VAL A 2 14.88 25.12 -35.09
CA VAL A 2 13.96 23.98 -35.17
C VAL A 2 13.54 23.65 -33.74
N SER A 3 12.28 23.91 -33.41
CA SER A 3 11.71 23.56 -32.11
C SER A 3 11.31 22.09 -32.13
N ILE A 4 12.03 21.27 -31.37
CA ILE A 4 11.71 19.85 -31.21
C ILE A 4 10.75 19.77 -30.01
N ASN A 5 9.46 19.71 -30.28
CA ASN A 5 8.46 19.34 -29.26
C ASN A 5 8.53 17.82 -29.06
N ALA A 6 9.36 17.38 -28.12
CA ALA A 6 9.40 15.99 -27.68
C ALA A 6 8.59 15.84 -26.38
N TYR A 7 7.26 15.87 -26.47
CA TYR A 7 6.40 15.27 -25.45
C TYR A 7 6.17 13.81 -25.84
N ALA A 8 7.20 12.98 -25.67
CA ALA A 8 6.99 11.54 -25.68
C ALA A 8 6.28 11.19 -24.37
N TYR A 9 5.01 10.81 -24.45
CA TYR A 9 4.37 10.14 -23.32
C TYR A 9 5.10 8.80 -23.15
N GLU A 10 5.90 8.68 -22.11
CA GLU A 10 6.51 7.40 -21.75
C GLU A 10 5.39 6.41 -21.43
N GLU A 11 5.31 5.31 -22.19
CA GLU A 11 4.43 4.21 -21.82
C GLU A 11 4.99 3.53 -20.57
N PRO A 12 4.15 3.23 -19.57
CA PRO A 12 4.61 2.56 -18.37
C PRO A 12 5.12 1.16 -18.73
N MET A 13 6.31 0.81 -18.24
CA MET A 13 6.89 -0.52 -18.41
C MET A 13 6.02 -1.62 -17.79
N ILE A 14 5.28 -1.28 -16.72
CA ILE A 14 4.36 -2.20 -16.02
C ILE A 14 2.94 -1.80 -16.42
N LYS A 15 2.23 -2.71 -17.08
CA LYS A 15 0.88 -2.48 -17.62
C LYS A 15 -0.22 -3.22 -16.86
N ALA A 16 0.16 -4.15 -15.99
CA ALA A 16 -0.73 -4.94 -15.15
C ALA A 16 -0.01 -5.31 -13.84
N PRO A 17 -0.76 -5.54 -12.74
CA PRO A 17 -0.22 -6.13 -11.52
C PRO A 17 0.23 -7.58 -11.76
N PHE A 18 1.00 -8.15 -10.83
CA PHE A 18 1.39 -9.57 -10.88
C PHE A 18 0.22 -10.57 -10.88
N SER A 19 -0.90 -10.23 -10.24
CA SER A 19 -2.10 -11.07 -10.15
C SER A 19 -3.29 -10.33 -10.74
N ASP A 20 -4.05 -11.02 -11.59
CA ASP A 20 -5.31 -10.50 -12.15
C ASP A 20 -6.42 -10.43 -11.08
N ASP A 21 -6.35 -11.28 -10.06
CA ASP A 21 -7.34 -11.40 -8.98
C ASP A 21 -6.66 -11.35 -7.58
N PRO A 22 -6.14 -10.19 -7.15
CA PRO A 22 -5.50 -10.06 -5.84
C PRO A 22 -6.53 -10.22 -4.71
N THR A 23 -6.23 -11.08 -3.74
CA THR A 23 -7.09 -11.38 -2.59
C THR A 23 -6.49 -10.97 -1.24
N SER A 24 -5.19 -10.65 -1.19
CA SER A 24 -4.51 -10.27 0.04
C SER A 24 -3.80 -8.91 -0.06
N PHE A 25 -4.21 -7.97 0.80
CA PHE A 25 -3.74 -6.60 0.80
C PHE A 25 -2.99 -6.24 2.09
N LEU A 26 -1.81 -5.66 1.94
CA LEU A 26 -1.03 -5.04 3.01
C LEU A 26 -1.08 -3.52 2.85
N LEU A 27 -1.61 -2.81 3.84
CA LEU A 27 -1.70 -1.35 3.85
C LEU A 27 -0.63 -0.80 4.80
N ILE A 28 0.24 0.05 4.30
CA ILE A 28 1.39 0.62 5.04
C ILE A 28 1.34 2.14 4.96
N GLY A 29 1.39 2.82 6.10
CA GLY A 29 1.47 4.28 6.11
C GLY A 29 1.34 4.88 7.49
N ASN A 30 0.63 6.00 7.58
CA ASN A 30 0.47 6.74 8.83
C ASN A 30 -1.01 6.94 9.20
N SER A 31 -1.32 8.03 9.90
CA SER A 31 -2.68 8.36 10.33
C SER A 31 -3.66 8.49 9.16
N PHE A 32 -3.20 8.78 7.93
CA PHE A 32 -4.03 8.74 6.73
C PHE A 32 -4.48 7.31 6.41
N MET A 33 -3.58 6.33 6.54
CA MET A 33 -3.92 4.91 6.36
C MET A 33 -4.82 4.38 7.49
N TYR A 34 -4.70 4.93 8.71
CA TYR A 34 -5.56 4.59 9.85
C TYR A 34 -6.90 5.35 9.87
N TYR A 35 -7.06 6.43 9.11
CA TYR A 35 -8.21 7.32 9.23
C TYR A 35 -9.54 6.54 9.23
N ASN A 36 -10.40 6.83 10.21
CA ASN A 36 -11.72 6.20 10.40
C ASN A 36 -11.69 4.66 10.49
N ASN A 37 -10.89 4.12 11.41
CA ASN A 37 -10.70 2.67 11.60
C ASN A 37 -10.01 1.96 10.41
N SER A 38 -9.05 2.64 9.81
CA SER A 38 -8.22 2.24 8.68
C SER A 38 -8.91 2.14 7.33
N MET A 39 -8.17 2.53 6.29
CA MET A 39 -8.55 2.50 4.88
C MET A 39 -8.84 1.09 4.36
N HIS A 40 -8.52 0.03 5.12
CA HIS A 40 -8.97 -1.32 4.79
C HIS A 40 -10.52 -1.40 4.77
N LYS A 41 -11.25 -0.70 5.65
CA LYS A 41 -12.72 -0.75 5.67
C LYS A 41 -13.37 -0.25 4.37
N PRO A 42 -13.09 0.96 3.88
CA PRO A 42 -13.65 1.41 2.60
C PRO A 42 -13.18 0.54 1.43
N LEU A 43 -11.93 0.05 1.44
CA LEU A 43 -11.45 -0.90 0.43
C LEU A 43 -12.31 -2.19 0.40
N LEU A 44 -12.53 -2.80 1.56
CA LEU A 44 -13.41 -3.97 1.70
C LEU A 44 -14.86 -3.64 1.31
N GLY A 45 -15.35 -2.45 1.64
CA GLY A 45 -16.69 -2.00 1.30
C GLY A 45 -16.91 -1.87 -0.22
N ILE A 46 -15.95 -1.27 -0.92
CA ILE A 46 -15.97 -1.17 -2.39
C ILE A 46 -15.96 -2.58 -2.98
N TYR A 47 -15.06 -3.43 -2.52
CA TYR A 47 -14.95 -4.80 -3.01
C TYR A 47 -16.23 -5.61 -2.80
N ASN A 48 -16.82 -5.56 -1.60
CA ASN A 48 -18.06 -6.26 -1.27
C ASN A 48 -19.28 -5.72 -2.04
N SER A 49 -19.19 -4.52 -2.62
CA SER A 49 -20.26 -3.94 -3.45
C SER A 49 -20.30 -4.49 -4.88
N ILE A 50 -19.26 -5.22 -5.32
CA ILE A 50 -19.18 -5.80 -6.65
C ILE A 50 -20.26 -6.89 -6.79
N LYS A 51 -21.10 -6.78 -7.83
CA LYS A 51 -22.18 -7.74 -8.10
C LYS A 51 -21.60 -9.12 -8.42
N ASN A 52 -22.18 -10.17 -7.85
CA ASN A 52 -21.72 -11.56 -8.01
C ASN A 52 -20.28 -11.79 -7.54
N ASN A 53 -19.79 -10.98 -6.59
CA ASN A 53 -18.48 -11.19 -6.01
C ASN A 53 -18.44 -12.50 -5.19
N THR A 54 -17.63 -13.45 -5.63
CA THR A 54 -17.44 -14.75 -4.98
C THR A 54 -16.11 -14.86 -4.24
N LEU A 55 -15.22 -13.88 -4.45
CA LEU A 55 -13.90 -13.88 -3.85
C LEU A 55 -13.98 -13.22 -2.46
N ASN A 56 -13.18 -13.73 -1.52
CA ASN A 56 -13.02 -13.14 -0.20
C ASN A 56 -11.64 -12.51 -0.14
N ILE A 57 -11.57 -11.20 0.06
CA ILE A 57 -10.29 -10.53 0.28
C ILE A 57 -9.99 -10.36 1.77
N LYS A 58 -8.72 -10.41 2.12
CA LYS A 58 -8.19 -10.05 3.43
C LYS A 58 -7.32 -8.82 3.31
N ALA A 59 -7.33 -7.99 4.35
CA ALA A 59 -6.51 -6.80 4.43
C ALA A 59 -5.87 -6.69 5.80
N ARG A 60 -4.60 -6.28 5.84
CA ARG A 60 -3.87 -5.99 7.07
C ARG A 60 -3.28 -4.60 6.99
N THR A 61 -3.26 -3.86 8.10
CA THR A 61 -2.71 -2.50 8.13
C THR A 61 -1.58 -2.41 9.14
N PHE A 62 -0.44 -1.90 8.70
CA PHE A 62 0.65 -1.43 9.55
C PHE A 62 0.75 0.08 9.42
N TYR A 63 0.55 0.78 10.53
CA TYR A 63 0.70 2.24 10.52
C TYR A 63 1.50 2.72 11.72
N ILE A 64 2.23 3.80 11.51
CA ILE A 64 2.94 4.54 12.56
C ILE A 64 2.45 5.98 12.49
N ASN A 65 2.00 6.54 13.61
CA ASN A 65 1.43 7.88 13.62
C ASN A 65 2.46 8.92 13.12
N GLY A 66 2.05 9.73 12.14
CA GLY A 66 2.90 10.78 11.55
C GLY A 66 4.11 10.29 10.73
N SER A 67 4.21 8.99 10.44
CA SER A 67 5.40 8.44 9.80
C SER A 67 5.57 8.84 8.34
N ALA A 68 6.84 8.91 7.95
CA ALA A 68 7.26 8.76 6.56
C ALA A 68 7.57 7.28 6.27
N LEU A 69 7.69 6.90 4.99
CA LEU A 69 8.07 5.54 4.58
C LEU A 69 9.44 5.11 5.10
N SER A 70 10.30 6.07 5.44
CA SER A 70 11.62 5.82 6.05
C SER A 70 11.54 5.16 7.43
N TRP A 71 10.42 5.29 8.14
CA TRP A 71 10.24 4.72 9.48
C TRP A 71 9.73 3.27 9.44
N HIS A 72 9.27 2.81 8.28
CA HIS A 72 8.69 1.49 8.12
C HIS A 72 9.73 0.44 7.75
N ASP A 73 9.77 -0.63 8.54
CA ASP A 73 10.51 -1.85 8.20
C ASP A 73 9.59 -2.82 7.44
N VAL A 74 9.40 -2.54 6.14
CA VAL A 74 8.51 -3.31 5.26
C VAL A 74 8.91 -4.79 5.16
N GLU A 75 10.21 -5.08 5.22
CA GLU A 75 10.72 -6.45 5.21
C GLU A 75 10.22 -7.23 6.42
N SER A 76 10.24 -6.62 7.61
CA SER A 76 9.70 -7.24 8.81
C SER A 76 8.18 -7.53 8.69
N TYR A 77 7.41 -6.68 8.03
CA TYR A 77 5.95 -6.84 7.94
C TYR A 77 5.54 -8.03 7.06
N ILE A 78 6.37 -8.39 6.08
CA ILE A 78 6.13 -9.51 5.17
C ILE A 78 6.79 -10.82 5.61
N ASN A 79 7.84 -10.76 6.44
CA ASN A 79 8.58 -11.93 6.88
C ASN A 79 8.30 -12.37 8.34
N ASN A 80 7.63 -11.54 9.15
CA ASN A 80 7.40 -11.88 10.55
C ASN A 80 6.35 -13.01 10.69
N PRO A 81 6.73 -14.20 11.19
CA PRO A 81 5.85 -15.37 11.24
C PRO A 81 4.68 -15.20 12.22
N ASN A 82 4.76 -14.26 13.16
CA ASN A 82 3.72 -14.04 14.17
C ASN A 82 2.55 -13.21 13.62
N VAL A 83 2.76 -12.47 12.54
CA VAL A 83 1.75 -11.54 12.02
C VAL A 83 0.58 -12.31 11.44
N GLY A 84 -0.56 -12.23 12.14
CA GLY A 84 -1.80 -12.92 11.78
C GLY A 84 -1.66 -14.43 11.78
N ALA A 85 -0.87 -14.99 12.70
CA ALA A 85 -0.71 -16.43 12.88
C ALA A 85 -1.99 -17.14 13.35
N PHE A 86 -2.99 -16.38 13.83
CA PHE A 86 -4.25 -16.93 14.30
C PHE A 86 -5.43 -15.99 14.02
N LYS A 87 -6.64 -16.54 14.09
CA LYS A 87 -7.91 -15.81 14.11
C LYS A 87 -8.84 -16.43 15.16
N PHE A 88 -9.95 -15.74 15.43
CA PHE A 88 -11.04 -16.28 16.23
C PHE A 88 -12.14 -16.79 15.30
N ASN A 89 -12.59 -18.04 15.51
CA ASN A 89 -13.73 -18.58 14.80
C ASN A 89 -15.06 -17.99 15.33
N SER A 90 -16.19 -18.38 14.73
CA SER A 90 -17.54 -17.98 15.16
C SER A 90 -17.89 -18.40 16.60
N GLN A 91 -17.16 -19.36 17.17
CA GLN A 91 -17.31 -19.85 18.54
C GLN A 91 -16.31 -19.17 19.50
N ASN A 92 -15.61 -18.12 19.04
CA ASN A 92 -14.59 -17.40 19.79
C ASN A 92 -13.40 -18.27 20.25
N GLN A 93 -13.08 -19.32 19.50
CA GLN A 93 -11.92 -20.17 19.72
C GLN A 93 -10.78 -19.77 18.77
N ILE A 94 -9.55 -19.89 19.24
CA ILE A 94 -8.35 -19.61 18.46
C ILE A 94 -8.14 -20.73 17.43
N GLU A 95 -7.95 -20.35 16.17
CA GLU A 95 -7.60 -21.25 15.08
C GLU A 95 -6.35 -20.71 14.35
N PRO A 96 -5.36 -21.58 14.02
CA PRO A 96 -4.24 -21.19 13.18
C PRO A 96 -4.71 -20.60 11.86
N PHE A 97 -4.00 -19.58 11.37
CA PHE A 97 -4.26 -18.97 10.08
C PHE A 97 -3.04 -19.14 9.18
N GLU A 98 -3.10 -20.16 8.33
CA GLU A 98 -1.95 -20.62 7.54
C GLU A 98 -1.58 -19.64 6.43
N ASP A 99 -2.59 -19.15 5.70
CA ASP A 99 -2.38 -18.25 4.58
C ASP A 99 -2.10 -16.82 5.07
N ARG A 100 -0.82 -16.47 5.12
CA ARG A 100 -0.29 -15.17 5.57
C ARG A 100 0.35 -14.37 4.44
N SER A 101 0.20 -14.80 3.18
CA SER A 101 0.77 -14.12 2.02
C SER A 101 0.08 -12.78 1.76
N TYR A 102 0.73 -11.94 0.95
CA TYR A 102 0.16 -10.71 0.41
C TYR A 102 0.33 -10.71 -1.11
N ASP A 103 -0.69 -10.28 -1.84
CA ASP A 103 -0.60 -10.10 -3.30
C ASP A 103 -0.19 -8.66 -3.60
N ILE A 104 -0.73 -7.71 -2.84
CA ILE A 104 -0.51 -6.27 -3.02
C ILE A 104 -0.09 -5.64 -1.69
N ALA A 105 0.89 -4.74 -1.76
CA ALA A 105 1.22 -3.82 -0.68
C ALA A 105 0.99 -2.37 -1.10
N ILE A 106 -0.02 -1.73 -0.52
CA ILE A 106 -0.36 -0.32 -0.72
C ILE A 106 0.40 0.51 0.31
N MET A 107 1.34 1.30 -0.18
CA MET A 107 2.20 2.16 0.62
C MET A 107 1.81 3.63 0.49
N GLN A 108 1.90 4.35 1.59
CA GLN A 108 1.61 5.78 1.65
C GLN A 108 2.71 6.47 2.48
N ASP A 109 3.35 7.48 1.90
CA ASP A 109 4.32 8.33 2.60
C ASP A 109 3.63 9.53 3.25
N CYS A 110 4.34 10.28 4.10
CA CYS A 110 3.82 11.51 4.70
C CYS A 110 3.32 12.47 3.60
N SER A 111 2.23 13.20 3.87
CA SER A 111 1.48 13.91 2.82
C SER A 111 2.31 14.95 2.04
N GLN A 112 3.33 15.53 2.67
CA GLN A 112 4.25 16.48 2.03
C GLN A 112 5.54 15.82 1.55
N CYS A 113 5.88 14.62 2.01
CA CYS A 113 7.18 13.97 1.75
C CYS A 113 7.53 13.89 0.25
N PRO A 114 6.61 13.54 -0.67
CA PRO A 114 6.93 13.44 -2.10
C PRO A 114 7.35 14.76 -2.76
N ILE A 115 6.88 15.89 -2.24
CA ILE A 115 7.05 17.22 -2.86
C ILE A 115 7.93 18.17 -2.04
N HIS A 116 8.19 17.85 -0.77
CA HIS A 116 8.97 18.71 0.11
C HIS A 116 10.43 18.74 -0.35
N PRO A 117 11.06 19.94 -0.49
CA PRO A 117 12.41 20.06 -1.04
C PRO A 117 13.46 19.19 -0.32
N GLU A 118 13.33 19.02 0.99
CA GLU A 118 14.27 18.25 1.81
C GLU A 118 13.92 16.75 1.87
N LEU A 119 12.65 16.37 1.69
CA LEU A 119 12.18 14.99 1.95
C LEU A 119 11.92 14.19 0.66
N SER A 120 11.73 14.86 -0.48
CA SER A 120 11.42 14.21 -1.76
C SER A 120 12.48 13.18 -2.18
N SER A 121 13.75 13.47 -1.90
CA SER A 121 14.84 12.52 -2.17
C SER A 121 14.71 11.22 -1.35
N ASP A 122 14.32 11.33 -0.08
CA ASP A 122 14.07 10.18 0.79
C ASP A 122 12.80 9.43 0.38
N PHE A 123 11.73 10.12 -0.02
CA PHE A 123 10.55 9.47 -0.60
C PHE A 123 10.95 8.53 -1.75
N HIS A 124 11.66 9.04 -2.76
CA HIS A 124 12.10 8.22 -3.89
C HIS A 124 13.01 7.05 -3.47
N LYS A 125 13.93 7.29 -2.53
CA LYS A 125 14.83 6.28 -2.00
C LYS A 125 14.07 5.14 -1.31
N TYR A 126 13.15 5.46 -0.41
CA TYR A 126 12.41 4.46 0.37
C TYR A 126 11.31 3.78 -0.43
N VAL A 127 10.63 4.48 -1.34
CA VAL A 127 9.75 3.84 -2.33
C VAL A 127 10.53 2.80 -3.14
N LYS A 128 11.71 3.15 -3.67
CA LYS A 128 12.54 2.23 -4.45
C LYS A 128 13.01 1.04 -3.61
N LYS A 129 13.42 1.28 -2.36
CA LYS A 129 13.85 0.22 -1.42
C LYS A 129 12.70 -0.75 -1.18
N HIS A 130 11.56 -0.25 -0.69
CA HIS A 130 10.43 -1.08 -0.30
C HIS A 130 9.79 -1.80 -1.49
N ALA A 131 9.67 -1.13 -2.64
CA ALA A 131 9.19 -1.76 -3.86
C ALA A 131 10.09 -2.91 -4.32
N ARG A 132 11.42 -2.81 -4.17
CA ARG A 132 12.33 -3.93 -4.45
C ARG A 132 12.13 -5.08 -3.47
N THR A 133 12.05 -4.78 -2.18
CA THR A 133 11.79 -5.79 -1.12
C THR A 133 10.50 -6.56 -1.41
N LEU A 134 9.41 -5.86 -1.74
CA LEU A 134 8.10 -6.45 -2.06
C LEU A 134 8.14 -7.32 -3.31
N ARG A 135 8.73 -6.80 -4.41
CA ARG A 135 8.85 -7.55 -5.66
C ARG A 135 9.69 -8.82 -5.53
N ASN A 136 10.73 -8.81 -4.69
CA ASN A 136 11.53 -10.01 -4.40
C ASN A 136 10.71 -11.13 -3.72
N GLN A 137 9.53 -10.81 -3.17
CA GLN A 137 8.60 -11.75 -2.56
C GLN A 137 7.33 -11.94 -3.41
N ASN A 138 7.33 -11.52 -4.68
CA ASN A 138 6.17 -11.53 -5.59
C ASN A 138 4.96 -10.74 -5.06
N ILE A 139 5.20 -9.68 -4.28
CA ILE A 139 4.17 -8.78 -3.79
C ILE A 139 4.19 -7.51 -4.66
N GLU A 140 3.05 -7.12 -5.21
CA GLU A 140 2.95 -5.91 -6.05
C GLU A 140 2.96 -4.64 -5.17
N PRO A 141 3.95 -3.76 -5.33
CA PRO A 141 3.98 -2.48 -4.62
C PRO A 141 3.09 -1.44 -5.32
N VAL A 142 2.16 -0.86 -4.55
CA VAL A 142 1.28 0.23 -5.00
C VAL A 142 1.52 1.46 -4.13
N LEU A 143 1.45 2.66 -4.72
CA LEU A 143 1.47 3.91 -3.97
C LEU A 143 0.08 4.52 -3.92
N MET A 144 -0.37 4.84 -2.70
CA MET A 144 -1.55 5.67 -2.50
C MET A 144 -1.13 7.14 -2.53
N MET A 145 -1.66 7.89 -3.50
CA MET A 145 -1.48 9.34 -3.54
C MET A 145 -2.34 10.01 -2.47
N THR A 146 -1.71 10.81 -1.62
CA THR A 146 -2.40 11.63 -0.62
C THR A 146 -2.88 12.95 -1.25
N TRP A 147 -3.85 13.60 -0.59
CA TRP A 147 -4.43 14.86 -1.03
C TRP A 147 -3.82 16.06 -0.30
N ALA A 148 -3.87 17.21 -0.95
CA ALA A 148 -3.59 18.50 -0.33
C ALA A 148 -4.57 18.81 0.81
N TYR A 149 -4.11 19.54 1.82
CA TYR A 149 -5.00 20.09 2.83
C TYR A 149 -5.86 21.20 2.24
N LYS A 150 -7.02 21.41 2.88
CA LYS A 150 -7.96 22.45 2.52
C LYS A 150 -7.26 23.80 2.42
N SER A 151 -7.47 24.48 1.29
CA SER A 151 -6.90 25.80 0.99
C SER A 151 -5.37 25.87 0.89
N GLN A 152 -4.68 24.74 0.69
CA GLN A 152 -3.23 24.66 0.53
C GLN A 152 -2.85 23.87 -0.74
N PRO A 153 -3.10 24.41 -1.95
CA PRO A 153 -2.96 23.69 -3.22
C PRO A 153 -1.52 23.46 -3.67
N SER A 154 -0.54 24.08 -3.01
CA SER A 154 0.89 23.84 -3.26
C SER A 154 1.40 22.58 -2.55
N MET A 155 0.52 21.87 -1.84
CA MET A 155 0.77 20.49 -1.42
C MET A 155 0.29 19.48 -2.45
#